data_AF-A0A7G9YVY2-F1
#
_entry.id   AF-A0A7G9YVY2-F1
#
_cell.length_a   1.000
_cell.length_b   1.000
_cell.length_c   1.000
_cell.angle_alpha   90.00
_cell.angle_beta   90.00
_cell.angle_gamma   90.00
#
_symmetry.space_group_name_H-M   'P 1'
#
loop_
_entity.id
_entity.type
_entity.pdbx_description
1 polymer ?
#
loop_
_entity_poly.entity_id
_entity_poly.type
_entity_poly.pdbx_seq_one_letter_code
_entity_poly.pdbx_strand_id
1 'polypeptide(L)'
;MLTLTKAITYADLNATFRKGLRNGNWRKLKFLDKALFRAAMGFAKGGKSIVNGLLVEKLLGLVEKCERASQLKEWLKEPDYIFWLGTVR
;
A
#
# COMPACT_ATOMS: atom_id res chain seq x y z
N MET A 1 2.32 9.63 7.37
CA MET A 1 2.26 10.80 6.47
C MET A 1 3.00 10.50 5.18
N LEU A 2 2.32 10.55 4.03
CA LEU A 2 2.97 10.80 2.74
C LEU A 2 2.17 11.92 2.07
N THR A 3 2.76 13.11 2.05
CA THR A 3 2.23 14.32 1.46
C THR A 3 2.25 14.25 -0.07
N LEU A 4 1.14 14.69 -0.65
CA LEU A 4 0.91 15.40 -1.93
C LEU A 4 2.10 15.52 -2.93
N THR A 5 1.78 15.23 -4.20
CA THR A 5 2.51 15.56 -5.45
C THR A 5 3.88 14.91 -5.71
N LYS A 6 4.13 13.69 -5.22
CA LYS A 6 5.33 12.95 -5.64
C LYS A 6 5.00 12.01 -6.79
N ALA A 7 5.63 12.24 -7.94
CA ALA A 7 5.55 11.38 -9.10
C ALA A 7 5.87 9.93 -8.68
N ILE A 8 4.93 9.01 -8.87
CA ILE A 8 5.14 7.62 -8.44
C ILE A 8 6.08 6.96 -9.45
N THR A 9 7.27 6.60 -8.97
CA THR A 9 8.28 5.94 -9.78
C THR A 9 8.15 4.42 -9.72
N TYR A 10 8.77 3.73 -10.69
CA TYR A 10 8.87 2.27 -10.65
C TYR A 10 9.56 1.76 -9.38
N ALA A 11 10.56 2.48 -8.87
CA ALA A 11 11.29 2.08 -7.67
C ALA A 11 10.37 2.05 -6.44
N ASP A 12 9.52 3.06 -6.28
CA ASP A 12 8.55 3.15 -5.18
C ASP A 12 7.50 2.03 -5.25
N LEU A 13 6.96 1.79 -6.46
CA LEU A 13 6.01 0.70 -6.70
C LEU A 13 6.64 -0.68 -6.46
N ASN A 14 7.88 -0.89 -6.88
CA ASN A 14 8.57 -2.16 -6.69
C ASN A 14 8.93 -2.40 -5.22
N ALA A 15 9.31 -1.35 -4.47
CA ALA A 15 9.58 -1.44 -3.04
C ALA A 15 8.31 -1.81 -2.26
N THR A 16 7.20 -1.13 -2.52
CA THR A 16 5.89 -1.41 -1.91
C THR A 16 5.38 -2.80 -2.30
N PHE A 17 5.56 -3.24 -3.55
CA PHE A 17 5.22 -4.59 -3.99
C PHE A 17 6.01 -5.66 -3.22
N ARG A 18 7.33 -5.53 -3.13
CA ARG A 18 8.19 -6.47 -2.40
C ARG A 18 7.85 -6.51 -0.92
N LYS A 19 7.56 -5.35 -0.31
CA LYS A 19 7.08 -5.27 1.09
C LYS A 19 5.72 -5.97 1.26
N GLY A 20 4.78 -5.73 0.35
CA GLY A 20 3.45 -6.36 0.36
C GLY A 20 3.49 -7.89 0.16
N LEU A 21 4.44 -8.39 -0.63
CA LEU A 21 4.71 -9.83 -0.77
C LEU A 21 5.23 -10.44 0.53
N ARG A 22 6.23 -9.82 1.17
CA ARG A 22 6.81 -10.30 2.45
C ARG A 22 5.76 -10.33 3.57
N ASN A 23 4.94 -9.29 3.67
CA ASN A 23 3.96 -9.16 4.75
C ASN A 23 2.67 -9.98 4.50
N GLY A 24 2.53 -10.59 3.31
CA GLY A 24 1.34 -11.32 2.89
C GLY A 24 0.14 -10.44 2.48
N ASN A 25 0.27 -9.12 2.56
CA ASN A 25 -0.79 -8.16 2.20
C ASN A 25 -1.15 -8.24 0.71
N TRP A 26 -0.17 -8.59 -0.15
CA TRP A 26 -0.45 -8.82 -1.56
C TRP A 26 -1.51 -9.89 -1.79
N ARG A 27 -1.55 -10.96 -0.98
CA ARG A 27 -2.54 -12.04 -1.15
C ARG A 27 -3.96 -11.56 -0.87
N LYS A 28 -4.13 -10.61 0.06
CA LYS A 28 -5.41 -10.06 0.54
C LYS A 28 -6.04 -9.05 -0.43
N LEU A 29 -5.27 -8.50 -1.37
CA LEU A 29 -5.79 -7.57 -2.37
C LEU A 29 -6.77 -8.27 -3.33
N LYS A 30 -7.82 -7.55 -3.77
CA LYS A 30 -8.77 -8.05 -4.77
C LYS A 30 -8.07 -8.20 -6.12
N PHE A 31 -8.66 -9.02 -7.00
CA PHE A 31 -8.10 -9.25 -8.33
C PHE A 31 -7.88 -7.96 -9.13
N LEU A 32 -8.88 -7.06 -9.15
CA LEU A 32 -8.76 -5.78 -9.84
C LEU A 32 -7.64 -4.89 -9.27
N ASP A 33 -7.50 -4.84 -7.95
CA ASP A 33 -6.43 -4.04 -7.30
C ASP A 33 -5.04 -4.57 -7.71
N LYS A 34 -4.88 -5.90 -7.74
CA LYS A 34 -3.65 -6.56 -8.21
C LYS A 34 -3.37 -6.27 -9.69
N ALA A 35 -4.40 -6.31 -10.53
CA ALA A 35 -4.30 -6.03 -11.95
C ALA A 35 -3.89 -4.58 -12.21
N LEU A 36 -4.54 -3.63 -11.55
CA LEU A 36 -4.21 -2.20 -11.64
C LEU A 36 -2.77 -1.94 -11.18
N PHE A 37 -2.35 -2.52 -10.06
CA PHE A 37 -1.00 -2.36 -9.53
C PHE A 37 0.06 -2.93 -10.50
N ARG A 38 -0.19 -4.10 -11.09
CA ARG A 38 0.70 -4.70 -12.10
C ARG A 38 0.76 -3.88 -13.39
N ALA A 39 -0.37 -3.32 -13.83
CA ALA A 39 -0.43 -2.42 -14.98
C ALA A 39 0.39 -1.14 -14.70
N ALA A 40 0.27 -0.56 -13.50
CA ALA A 40 1.06 0.59 -13.08
C ALA A 40 2.57 0.30 -13.06
N MET A 41 2.99 -0.85 -12.52
CA MET A 41 4.39 -1.27 -12.59
C MET A 41 4.87 -1.46 -14.03
N GLY A 42 4.06 -2.09 -14.89
CA GLY A 42 4.38 -2.27 -16.31
C GLY A 42 4.56 -0.94 -17.04
N PHE A 43 3.69 0.03 -16.76
CA PHE A 43 3.77 1.38 -17.31
C PHE A 43 5.05 2.11 -16.86
N ALA A 44 5.40 1.98 -15.57
CA ALA A 44 6.56 2.66 -14.98
C ALA A 44 7.91 1.99 -15.30
N LYS A 45 7.92 0.71 -15.71
CA LYS A 45 9.14 -0.11 -15.94
C LYS A 45 10.13 0.52 -16.93
N GLY A 46 9.67 1.40 -17.82
CA GLY A 46 10.51 2.15 -18.77
C GLY A 46 11.03 3.49 -18.27
N GLY A 47 11.14 3.71 -16.95
CA GLY A 47 11.57 4.99 -16.37
C GLY A 47 10.51 6.10 -16.40
N LYS A 48 9.28 5.76 -16.78
CA LYS A 48 8.15 6.67 -16.81
C LYS A 48 7.58 6.81 -15.40
N SER A 49 7.23 8.03 -15.01
CA SER A 49 6.58 8.28 -13.73
C SER A 49 5.09 8.53 -13.93
N ILE A 50 4.26 7.98 -13.05
CA ILE A 50 2.81 8.20 -13.11
C ILE A 50 2.52 9.52 -12.41
N VAL A 51 2.05 10.50 -13.17
CA VAL A 51 1.73 11.86 -12.70
C VAL A 51 0.23 12.18 -12.74
N ASN A 52 -0.61 11.26 -13.24
CA ASN A 52 -2.05 11.45 -13.28
C ASN A 52 -2.63 11.37 -11.86
N GLY A 53 -3.22 12.48 -11.38
CA GLY A 53 -3.70 12.65 -10.01
C GLY A 53 -4.70 11.57 -9.54
N LEU A 54 -5.70 11.22 -10.36
CA LEU A 54 -6.71 10.21 -10.00
C LEU A 54 -6.13 8.79 -9.92
N LEU A 55 -5.16 8.48 -10.79
CA LEU A 55 -4.45 7.20 -10.77
C LEU A 55 -3.49 7.11 -9.58
N VAL A 56 -2.79 8.20 -9.29
CA VAL A 56 -1.91 8.33 -8.13
C VAL A 56 -2.71 8.17 -6.83
N GLU A 57 -3.88 8.80 -6.73
CA GLU A 57 -4.75 8.69 -5.55
C GLU A 57 -5.22 7.25 -5.31
N LYS A 58 -5.70 6.56 -6.37
CA LYS A 58 -6.08 5.14 -6.27
C LYS A 58 -4.89 4.25 -5.90
N LEU A 59 -3.71 4.49 -6.47
CA LEU A 59 -2.50 3.73 -6.16
C LEU A 59 -2.03 3.98 -4.73
N LEU A 60 -2.07 5.22 -4.25
CA LEU A 60 -1.76 5.57 -2.87
C LEU A 60 -2.72 4.89 -1.90
N GLY A 61 -4.02 4.85 -2.21
CA GLY A 61 -4.99 4.10 -1.41
C GLY A 61 -4.64 2.61 -1.30
N LEU A 62 -4.12 2.00 -2.37
CA LEU A 62 -3.65 0.59 -2.35
C LEU A 62 -2.35 0.42 -1.58
N VAL A 63 -1.38 1.33 -1.74
CA VAL A 63 -0.12 1.35 -0.98
C VAL A 63 -0.41 1.50 0.50
N GLU A 64 -1.28 2.44 0.86
CA GLU A 64 -1.69 2.67 2.24
C GLU A 64 -2.41 1.44 2.81
N LYS A 65 -3.24 0.76 2.03
CA LYS A 65 -3.86 -0.51 2.47
C LYS A 65 -2.83 -1.61 2.72
N CYS A 66 -1.77 -1.64 1.91
CA CYS A 66 -0.61 -2.51 2.11
C CYS A 66 0.24 -2.09 3.32
N GLU A 67 0.28 -0.80 3.67
CA GLU A 67 1.05 -0.23 4.78
C GLU A 67 0.32 -0.38 6.12
N ARG A 68 -0.97 -0.01 6.18
CA ARG A 68 -1.84 -0.09 7.36
C ARG A 68 -1.96 -1.51 7.88
N ALA A 69 -1.94 -2.54 7.04
CA ALA A 69 -2.00 -3.92 7.51
C ALA A 69 -0.69 -4.38 8.21
N SER A 70 0.45 -3.71 7.95
CA SER A 70 1.68 -3.87 8.74
C SER A 70 1.66 -3.01 10.01
N GLN A 71 1.21 -1.75 9.92
CA GLN A 71 1.11 -0.87 11.09
C GLN A 71 0.08 -1.37 12.11
N LEU A 72 -1.08 -1.86 11.65
CA LEU A 72 -2.09 -2.48 12.51
C LEU A 72 -1.57 -3.72 13.23
N LYS A 73 -0.70 -4.51 12.58
CA LYS A 73 -0.04 -5.64 13.25
C LYS A 73 0.95 -5.19 14.32
N GLU A 74 1.63 -4.07 14.12
CA GLU A 74 2.54 -3.48 15.12
C GLU A 74 1.74 -2.87 16.27
N TRP A 75 0.67 -2.14 15.96
CA TRP A 75 -0.24 -1.51 16.92
C TRP A 75 -1.01 -2.55 17.75
N LEU A 76 -1.38 -3.69 17.16
CA LEU A 76 -1.99 -4.81 17.89
C LEU A 76 -1.00 -5.54 18.83
N LYS A 77 0.31 -5.25 18.79
CA LYS A 77 1.26 -5.73 19.80
C LYS A 77 1.29 -4.85 21.05
N GLU A 78 0.83 -3.60 20.96
CA GLU A 78 0.76 -2.69 22.08
C GLU A 78 -0.52 -3.02 22.90
N PRO A 79 -0.39 -3.49 24.16
CA PRO A 79 -1.53 -3.92 24.98
C PRO A 79 -2.59 -2.82 25.16
N ASP A 80 -2.13 -1.57 25.28
CA ASP A 80 -2.98 -0.40 25.51
C ASP A 80 -3.86 -0.07 24.30
N TYR A 81 -3.45 -0.48 23.10
CA TYR A 81 -4.21 -0.26 21.87
C TYR A 81 -5.42 -1.20 21.76
N ILE A 82 -5.30 -2.43 22.26
CA ILE A 82 -6.43 -3.37 22.39
C ILE A 82 -7.44 -2.83 23.42
N PHE A 83 -6.94 -2.25 24.52
CA PHE A 83 -7.77 -1.63 25.54
C PHE A 83 -8.58 -0.43 25.00
N TRP A 84 -7.98 0.41 24.16
CA TRP A 84 -8.66 1.54 23.51
C TRP A 84 -9.72 1.17 22.47
N LEU A 85 -9.64 -0.04 21.88
CA LEU A 85 -10.65 -0.53 20.92
C LEU A 85 -11.91 -1.08 21.59
N GLY A 86 -11.97 -1.10 22.93
CA GLY A 86 -13.17 -1.48 23.67
C GLY A 86 -13.57 -2.96 23.51
N THR A 87 -12.65 -3.83 23.09
CA THR A 87 -12.95 -5.26 22.96
C THR A 87 -12.74 -5.96 24.29
N VAL A 88 -13.84 -6.15 25.02
CA VAL A 88 -13.95 -7.10 26.13
C VAL A 88 -14.82 -8.25 25.66
N ARG A 89 -14.21 -9.44 25.49
CA ARG A 89 -14.52 -10.65 26.27
C ARG A 89 -13.52 -11.76 25.97
#